data_AF-A0A553PBT8-F1
#
_entry.id   AF-A0A553PBT8-F1
#
_cell.length_a   1.000
_cell.length_b   1.000
_cell.length_c   1.000
_cell.angle_alpha   90.00
_cell.angle_beta   90.00
_cell.angle_gamma   90.00
#
_symmetry.space_group_name_H-M   'P 1'
#
loop_
_entity.id
_entity.type
_entity.pdbx_description
1 polymer ?
#
loop_
_entity_poly.entity_id
_entity_poly.type
_entity_poly.pdbx_seq_one_letter_code
_entity_poly.pdbx_strand_id
1 'polypeptide(L)'
;MKVALTIFWLMLIIPIIWGEPQDLQRCEESSDCQLGEFCDTTTGNSVCSLCLSCEKRYNRLNSSRNSCAQKVEDCGDCRPGYREEVLTENKTSEKCSPIESNSSTSVPALSQLKNTEDEGQLSGKLIEKYVLVVAVCSVLECVLLCLLLCAYIYVKLRNLRFRAPPDADTPPDARTPMIPANNTN
;
A
#
# COMPACT_ATOMS: atom_id res chain seq x y z
N MET A 1 31.55 4.36 3.91
CA MET A 1 30.86 4.49 2.59
C MET A 1 29.65 3.56 2.44
N LYS A 2 29.71 2.27 2.83
CA LYS A 2 28.56 1.35 2.73
C LYS A 2 27.33 1.72 3.58
N VAL A 3 27.54 2.29 4.77
CA VAL A 3 26.47 2.74 5.68
C VAL A 3 25.72 3.98 5.13
N ALA A 4 26.40 4.82 4.34
CA ALA A 4 25.78 5.98 3.71
C ALA A 4 24.83 5.57 2.57
N LEU A 5 25.16 4.49 1.86
CA LEU A 5 24.34 3.94 0.77
C LEU A 5 23.06 3.26 1.28
N THR A 6 23.10 2.58 2.44
CA THR A 6 21.91 1.98 3.05
C THR A 6 20.96 3.03 3.64
N ILE A 7 21.50 4.11 4.22
CA ILE A 7 20.69 5.23 4.71
C ILE A 7 20.06 6.00 3.54
N PHE A 8 20.80 6.19 2.44
CA PHE A 8 20.29 6.81 1.23
C PHE A 8 19.15 6.01 0.57
N TRP A 9 19.27 4.67 0.57
CA TRP A 9 18.20 3.78 0.10
C TRP A 9 16.97 3.82 1.01
N LEU A 10 17.14 3.80 2.34
CA LEU A 10 16.03 3.94 3.28
C LEU A 10 15.31 5.29 3.13
N MET A 11 16.04 6.39 2.95
CA MET A 11 15.48 7.72 2.72
C MET A 11 14.69 7.84 1.40
N LEU A 12 15.01 7.03 0.38
CA LEU A 12 14.27 6.98 -0.89
C LEU A 12 13.01 6.11 -0.85
N ILE A 13 12.96 5.10 0.02
CA ILE A 13 11.79 4.20 0.14
C ILE A 13 10.74 4.75 1.13
N ILE A 14 11.16 5.50 2.16
CA ILE A 14 10.23 6.10 3.15
C ILE A 14 9.14 6.98 2.52
N PRO A 15 9.39 7.87 1.54
CA PRO A 15 8.31 8.67 0.93
C PRO A 15 7.33 7.86 0.07
N ILE A 16 7.66 6.61 -0.29
CA ILE A 16 6.74 5.75 -1.08
C ILE A 16 5.72 5.04 -0.17
N ILE A 17 6.09 4.80 1.09
CA ILE A 17 5.23 4.14 2.08
C ILE A 17 4.27 5.16 2.73
N TRP A 18 4.71 6.41 2.82
CA TRP A 18 3.87 7.53 3.24
C TRP A 18 3.25 8.11 1.99
N GLY A 19 2.18 7.48 1.49
CA GLY A 19 1.34 8.11 0.49
C GLY A 19 1.02 9.51 0.98
N GLU A 20 1.40 10.52 0.18
CA GLU A 20 1.02 11.90 0.45
C GLU A 20 -0.47 11.89 0.80
N PRO A 21 -0.89 12.39 1.97
CA PRO A 21 -2.29 12.70 2.14
C PRO A 21 -2.61 13.61 0.96
N GLN A 22 -3.53 13.17 0.09
CA GLN A 22 -3.95 13.98 -1.04
C GLN A 22 -4.17 15.39 -0.50
N ASP A 23 -3.41 16.34 -1.02
CA ASP A 23 -3.43 17.73 -0.59
C ASP A 23 -4.90 18.10 -0.48
N LEU A 24 -5.41 18.19 0.75
CA LEU A 24 -6.81 18.47 1.02
C LEU A 24 -6.97 19.91 0.59
N GLN A 25 -7.32 20.10 -0.69
CA GLN A 25 -7.42 21.40 -1.30
C GLN A 25 -8.46 22.16 -0.50
N ARG A 26 -7.98 23.16 0.23
CA ARG A 26 -8.85 24.04 0.99
C ARG A 26 -9.65 24.87 0.00
N CYS A 27 -10.93 25.02 0.31
CA CYS A 27 -11.86 25.81 -0.49
C CYS A 27 -12.60 26.77 0.43
N GLU A 28 -13.13 27.85 -0.13
CA GLU A 28 -14.10 28.71 0.57
C GLU A 28 -15.49 28.56 -0.08
N GLU A 29 -15.50 28.33 -1.40
CA GLU A 29 -16.69 28.09 -2.19
C GLU A 29 -16.53 26.87 -3.12
N SER A 30 -17.66 26.32 -3.58
CA SER A 30 -17.64 25.14 -4.47
C SER A 30 -17.00 25.41 -5.84
N SER A 31 -16.90 26.68 -6.27
CA SER A 31 -16.17 27.09 -7.48
C SER A 31 -14.65 26.92 -7.38
N ASP A 32 -14.12 26.85 -6.17
CA ASP A 32 -12.69 26.62 -5.94
C ASP A 32 -12.29 25.17 -6.23
N CYS A 33 -13.27 24.27 -6.24
CA CYS A 33 -13.08 22.84 -6.42
C CYS A 33 -13.20 22.43 -7.90
N GLN A 34 -12.65 21.27 -8.24
CA GLN A 34 -12.71 20.77 -9.61
C GLN A 34 -14.13 20.35 -9.99
N LEU A 35 -14.38 20.22 -11.30
CA LEU A 35 -15.64 19.69 -11.82
C LEU A 35 -15.91 18.29 -11.23
N GLY A 36 -17.04 18.16 -10.54
CA GLY A 36 -17.41 16.93 -9.84
C GLY A 36 -17.00 16.89 -8.36
N GLU A 37 -16.57 18.03 -7.82
CA GLU A 37 -16.31 18.24 -6.39
C GLU A 37 -17.13 19.42 -5.86
N PHE A 38 -17.27 19.48 -4.54
CA PHE A 38 -17.90 20.59 -3.81
C PHE A 38 -17.08 20.93 -2.58
N CYS A 39 -17.27 22.14 -2.07
CA CYS A 39 -16.62 22.55 -0.83
C CYS A 39 -17.38 22.01 0.39
N ASP A 40 -16.79 21.02 1.07
CA ASP A 40 -17.34 20.44 2.28
C ASP A 40 -16.81 21.18 3.51
N THR A 41 -17.71 21.85 4.21
CA THR A 41 -17.41 22.63 5.43
C THR A 41 -17.81 21.89 6.71
N THR A 42 -18.27 20.64 6.63
CA THR A 42 -18.85 19.92 7.77
C THR A 42 -17.82 19.50 8.82
N THR A 43 -16.56 19.31 8.41
CA THR A 43 -15.47 18.81 9.27
C THR A 43 -14.68 19.90 9.98
N GLY A 44 -15.12 21.17 9.90
CA GLY A 44 -14.43 22.33 10.50
C GLY A 44 -13.22 22.83 9.70
N ASN A 45 -12.75 22.07 8.71
CA ASN A 45 -11.89 22.53 7.63
C ASN A 45 -12.69 22.49 6.34
N SER A 46 -12.68 23.56 5.58
CA SER A 46 -13.35 23.63 4.28
C SER A 46 -12.46 22.98 3.22
N VAL A 47 -12.85 21.81 2.74
CA VAL A 47 -12.05 20.98 1.82
C VAL A 47 -12.88 20.50 0.64
N CYS A 48 -12.25 20.38 -0.53
CA CYS A 48 -12.93 19.84 -1.71
C CYS A 48 -13.21 18.34 -1.53
N SER A 49 -14.50 17.99 -1.62
CA SER A 49 -15.01 16.62 -1.52
C SER A 49 -15.71 16.23 -2.81
N LEU A 50 -15.60 14.95 -3.18
CA LEU A 50 -16.24 14.41 -4.38
C LEU A 50 -17.76 14.42 -4.27
N CYS A 51 -18.43 14.83 -5.35
CA CYS A 51 -19.88 14.70 -5.47
C CYS A 51 -20.30 13.22 -5.42
N LEU A 52 -21.46 12.98 -4.83
CA LEU A 52 -22.07 11.67 -4.78
C LEU A 52 -22.49 11.20 -6.19
N SER A 53 -22.05 10.01 -6.58
CA SER A 53 -22.44 9.41 -7.86
C SER A 53 -23.78 8.68 -7.74
N CYS A 54 -24.88 9.39 -8.00
CA CYS A 54 -26.26 8.87 -7.93
C CYS A 54 -26.47 7.64 -8.83
N GLU A 55 -25.94 7.67 -10.05
CA GLU A 55 -26.15 6.60 -11.03
C GLU A 55 -25.42 5.32 -10.66
N LYS A 56 -24.15 5.42 -10.27
CA LYS A 56 -23.28 4.25 -10.04
C LYS A 56 -23.60 3.54 -8.73
N ARG A 57 -23.95 4.30 -7.68
CA ARG A 57 -24.12 3.75 -6.32
C ARG A 57 -25.58 3.48 -5.97
N TYR A 58 -26.49 4.34 -6.41
CA TYR A 58 -27.90 4.31 -5.99
C TYR A 58 -28.88 3.96 -7.10
N ASN A 59 -28.43 3.79 -8.35
CA ASN A 59 -29.28 3.61 -9.54
C ASN A 59 -30.30 4.75 -9.71
N ARG A 60 -29.96 5.96 -9.26
CA ARG A 60 -30.76 7.18 -9.38
C ARG A 60 -30.19 8.09 -10.47
N LEU A 61 -31.03 8.91 -11.06
CA LEU A 61 -30.62 9.98 -11.96
C LEU A 61 -30.00 11.12 -11.14
N ASN A 62 -29.08 11.86 -11.76
CA ASN A 62 -28.65 13.13 -11.19
C ASN A 62 -29.84 14.11 -11.20
N SER A 63 -30.02 14.87 -10.12
CA SER A 63 -31.07 15.87 -10.07
C SER A 63 -30.83 16.98 -11.10
N SER A 64 -31.89 17.44 -11.76
CA SER A 64 -31.81 18.55 -12.71
C SER A 64 -31.52 19.90 -12.01
N ARG A 65 -31.72 19.96 -10.69
CA ARG A 65 -31.53 21.17 -9.88
C ARG A 65 -30.12 21.27 -9.30
N ASN A 66 -29.49 20.14 -9.01
CA ASN A 66 -28.17 20.08 -8.36
C ASN A 66 -27.21 19.30 -9.27
N SER A 67 -26.22 20.00 -9.84
CA SER A 67 -25.15 19.38 -10.63
C SER A 67 -24.24 18.48 -9.80
N CYS A 68 -24.20 18.72 -8.48
CA CYS A 68 -23.42 17.96 -7.51
C CYS A 68 -24.35 17.51 -6.37
N ALA A 69 -24.63 16.22 -6.28
CA ALA A 69 -25.35 15.65 -5.14
C ALA A 69 -24.39 15.52 -3.96
N GLN A 70 -24.72 16.09 -2.81
CA GLN A 70 -23.93 15.90 -1.58
C GLN A 70 -24.48 14.73 -0.77
N LYS A 71 -25.79 14.52 -0.83
CA LYS A 71 -26.50 13.43 -0.16
C LYS A 71 -27.38 12.66 -1.12
N VAL A 72 -27.90 11.52 -0.66
CA VAL A 72 -28.77 10.66 -1.48
C VAL A 72 -30.09 11.38 -1.79
N GLU A 73 -30.55 12.25 -0.90
CA GLU A 73 -31.79 13.03 -1.11
C GLU A 73 -31.63 14.10 -2.19
N ASP A 74 -30.38 14.49 -2.51
CA ASP A 74 -30.10 15.38 -3.63
C ASP A 74 -30.14 14.65 -4.98
N CYS A 75 -30.15 13.31 -4.97
CA CYS A 75 -30.34 12.52 -6.18
C CYS A 75 -31.79 12.60 -6.67
N GLY A 76 -31.97 12.53 -7.99
CA GLY A 76 -33.28 12.51 -8.61
C GLY A 76 -33.96 11.14 -8.54
N ASP A 77 -34.91 10.95 -9.45
CA ASP A 77 -35.70 9.73 -9.57
C ASP A 77 -34.85 8.50 -9.92
N CYS A 78 -35.40 7.31 -9.71
CA CYS A 78 -34.79 6.06 -10.13
C CYS A 78 -34.55 6.03 -11.64
N ARG A 79 -33.44 5.42 -12.07
CA ARG A 79 -33.16 5.20 -13.49
C ARG A 79 -34.23 4.29 -14.12
N PRO A 80 -34.48 4.41 -15.43
CA PRO A 80 -35.38 3.52 -16.14
C PRO A 80 -35.02 2.04 -15.90
N GLY A 81 -36.00 1.22 -15.53
CA GLY A 81 -35.81 -0.18 -15.17
C GLY A 81 -35.54 -0.43 -13.67
N TYR A 82 -35.50 0.61 -12.85
CA TYR A 82 -35.37 0.53 -11.40
C TYR A 82 -36.56 1.20 -10.72
N ARG A 83 -36.94 0.74 -9.53
CA ARG A 83 -38.02 1.30 -8.70
C ARG A 83 -37.54 1.58 -7.29
N GLU A 84 -38.16 2.56 -6.64
CA GLU A 84 -37.92 2.85 -5.24
C GLU A 84 -38.57 1.76 -4.37
N GLU A 85 -37.82 1.25 -3.41
CA GLU A 85 -38.32 0.27 -2.46
C GLU A 85 -38.78 1.01 -1.19
N VAL A 86 -40.03 0.80 -0.80
CA VAL A 86 -40.55 1.39 0.45
C VAL A 86 -40.14 0.46 1.59
N LEU A 87 -39.13 0.85 2.35
CA LEU A 87 -38.86 0.21 3.63
C LEU A 87 -39.98 0.63 4.59
N THR A 88 -40.43 -0.31 5.39
CA THR A 88 -41.60 -0.23 6.28
C THR A 88 -41.75 1.15 6.96
N GLU A 89 -42.98 1.67 7.01
CA GLU A 89 -43.37 2.95 7.62
C GLU A 89 -42.55 4.18 7.17
N ASN A 90 -42.94 4.71 6.00
CA ASN A 90 -42.63 6.06 5.54
C ASN A 90 -41.15 6.36 5.24
N LYS A 91 -40.28 5.33 5.22
CA LYS A 91 -38.88 5.47 4.83
C LYS A 91 -38.64 4.86 3.46
N THR A 92 -38.36 5.70 2.46
CA THR A 92 -37.94 5.21 1.14
C THR A 92 -36.52 4.68 1.19
N SER A 93 -36.23 3.68 0.36
CA SER A 93 -34.89 3.15 0.17
C SER A 93 -34.01 4.19 -0.50
N GLU A 94 -32.83 4.39 0.08
CA GLU A 94 -31.77 5.22 -0.49
C GLU A 94 -31.36 4.72 -1.89
N LYS A 95 -31.48 3.41 -2.14
CA LYS A 95 -31.11 2.76 -3.40
C LYS A 95 -32.32 2.24 -4.17
N CYS A 96 -32.31 2.43 -5.49
CA CYS A 96 -33.33 1.85 -6.38
C CYS A 96 -32.99 0.41 -6.74
N SER A 97 -34.01 -0.45 -6.67
CA SER A 97 -33.95 -1.88 -6.95
C SER A 97 -34.44 -2.17 -8.37
N PRO A 98 -33.87 -3.14 -9.09
CA PRO A 98 -34.30 -3.47 -10.45
C PRO A 98 -35.76 -3.94 -10.46
N ILE A 99 -36.51 -3.57 -11.50
CA ILE A 99 -37.87 -4.06 -11.72
C ILE A 99 -37.76 -5.46 -12.32
N GLU A 100 -38.02 -6.49 -11.51
CA GLU A 100 -38.18 -7.84 -12.05
C GLU A 100 -39.41 -7.87 -12.96
N SER A 101 -39.23 -8.26 -14.22
CA SER A 101 -40.29 -8.29 -15.24
C SER A 101 -41.34 -9.40 -15.02
N ASN A 102 -41.31 -10.09 -13.89
CA ASN A 102 -42.20 -11.20 -13.55
C ASN A 102 -42.94 -10.92 -12.24
N SER A 103 -43.96 -10.08 -12.25
CA SER A 103 -45.26 -10.36 -11.63
C SER A 103 -46.07 -9.08 -11.40
N SER A 104 -47.26 -9.11 -11.96
CA SER A 104 -48.44 -8.41 -11.49
C SER A 104 -48.71 -8.64 -9.99
N THR A 105 -48.91 -7.53 -9.27
CA THR A 105 -49.84 -7.39 -8.13
C THR A 105 -49.44 -7.92 -6.74
N SER A 106 -49.57 -7.01 -5.76
CA SER A 106 -49.76 -7.13 -4.29
C SER A 106 -48.61 -7.60 -3.37
N VAL A 107 -48.12 -6.63 -2.59
CA VAL A 107 -47.67 -6.59 -1.16
C VAL A 107 -48.03 -7.83 -0.28
N PRO A 108 -47.39 -8.05 0.90
CA PRO A 108 -45.98 -8.13 1.27
C PRO A 108 -45.62 -9.55 1.79
N ALA A 109 -44.46 -10.10 1.44
CA ALA A 109 -43.99 -11.34 2.05
C ALA A 109 -42.54 -11.22 2.49
N LEU A 110 -42.40 -11.05 3.81
CA LEU A 110 -41.25 -11.34 4.64
C LEU A 110 -40.48 -12.57 4.15
N SER A 111 -39.24 -12.42 3.70
CA SER A 111 -38.30 -13.54 3.54
C SER A 111 -36.86 -13.06 3.42
N GLN A 112 -36.10 -13.36 4.47
CA GLN A 112 -34.67 -13.65 4.46
C GLN A 112 -33.68 -12.48 4.42
N LEU A 113 -33.42 -11.98 5.62
CA LEU A 113 -32.10 -11.88 6.22
C LEU A 113 -30.94 -12.40 5.33
N LYS A 114 -30.12 -11.48 4.83
CA LYS A 114 -28.69 -11.75 4.65
C LYS A 114 -27.90 -10.48 4.91
N ASN A 115 -27.33 -10.42 6.12
CA ASN A 115 -26.19 -9.56 6.42
C ASN A 115 -25.16 -9.73 5.31
N THR A 116 -24.85 -8.62 4.63
CA THR A 116 -23.58 -8.50 3.93
C THR A 116 -23.15 -7.06 4.10
N GLU A 117 -22.42 -6.82 5.19
CA GLU A 117 -21.34 -5.85 5.24
C GLU A 117 -20.47 -6.06 3.99
N ASP A 118 -20.71 -5.28 2.94
CA ASP A 118 -19.84 -5.24 1.76
C ASP A 118 -19.50 -3.77 1.42
N GLU A 119 -19.31 -2.93 2.44
CA GLU A 119 -18.57 -1.67 2.29
C GLU A 119 -17.08 -1.95 2.55
N GLY A 120 -16.41 -2.57 1.57
CA GLY A 120 -14.96 -2.79 1.66
C GLY A 120 -14.33 -3.67 0.58
N GLN A 121 -15.11 -4.30 -0.30
CA GLN A 121 -14.57 -5.38 -1.14
C GLN A 121 -13.89 -4.94 -2.46
N LEU A 122 -13.91 -3.64 -2.80
CA LEU A 122 -13.17 -3.14 -3.98
C LEU A 122 -11.74 -2.68 -3.65
N SER A 123 -11.41 -2.48 -2.36
CA SER A 123 -10.05 -2.16 -1.91
C SER A 123 -9.22 -3.43 -1.64
N GLY A 124 -9.85 -4.54 -1.21
CA GLY A 124 -9.16 -5.78 -0.83
C GLY A 124 -8.35 -6.45 -1.94
N LYS A 125 -8.86 -6.47 -3.18
CA LYS A 125 -8.15 -7.10 -4.31
C LYS A 125 -6.89 -6.34 -4.75
N LEU A 126 -6.84 -5.03 -4.52
CA LEU A 126 -5.65 -4.23 -4.83
C LEU A 126 -4.60 -4.40 -3.73
N ILE A 127 -5.04 -4.48 -2.48
CA ILE A 127 -4.18 -4.73 -1.31
C ILE A 127 -3.52 -6.11 -1.39
N GLU A 128 -4.25 -7.15 -1.80
CA GLU A 128 -3.70 -8.52 -1.89
C GLU A 128 -2.53 -8.62 -2.89
N LYS A 129 -2.67 -7.99 -4.06
CA LYS A 129 -1.58 -7.93 -5.05
C LYS A 129 -0.39 -7.11 -4.55
N TYR A 130 -0.66 -6.02 -3.82
CA TYR A 130 0.39 -5.15 -3.29
C TYR A 130 1.21 -5.85 -2.20
N VAL A 131 0.55 -6.57 -1.28
CA VAL A 131 1.23 -7.35 -0.23
C VAL A 131 2.13 -8.43 -0.83
N LEU A 132 1.68 -9.09 -1.90
CA LEU A 132 2.49 -10.09 -2.60
C LEU A 132 3.76 -9.47 -3.20
N VAL A 133 3.65 -8.32 -3.86
CA VAL A 133 4.79 -7.62 -4.47
C VAL A 133 5.79 -7.18 -3.40
N VAL A 134 5.32 -6.59 -2.30
CA VAL A 134 6.18 -6.17 -1.19
C VAL A 134 6.91 -7.35 -0.57
N ALA A 135 6.22 -8.48 -0.35
CA ALA A 135 6.82 -9.69 0.19
C ALA A 135 7.91 -10.26 -0.74
N VAL A 136 7.65 -10.33 -2.05
CA VAL A 136 8.62 -10.82 -3.04
C VAL A 136 9.84 -9.91 -3.12
N CYS A 137 9.66 -8.59 -3.13
CA CYS A 137 10.77 -7.64 -3.11
C CYS A 137 11.62 -7.78 -1.85
N SER A 138 11.00 -7.90 -0.67
CA SER A 138 11.71 -8.08 0.60
C SER A 138 12.57 -9.36 0.61
N VAL A 139 12.01 -10.48 0.13
CA VAL A 139 12.75 -11.74 0.02
C VAL A 139 13.92 -11.62 -0.96
N LEU A 140 13.72 -10.97 -2.10
CA LEU A 140 14.77 -10.78 -3.11
C LEU A 140 15.95 -9.96 -2.56
N GLU A 141 15.68 -8.90 -1.81
CA GLU A 141 16.71 -8.11 -1.12
C GLU A 141 17.49 -8.94 -0.10
N CYS A 142 16.79 -9.77 0.70
CA CYS A 142 17.44 -10.65 1.66
C CYS A 142 18.38 -11.66 0.97
N VAL A 143 17.95 -12.23 -0.15
CA VAL A 143 18.77 -13.17 -0.93
C VAL A 143 20.01 -12.46 -1.49
N LEU A 144 19.86 -11.26 -2.06
CA LEU A 144 20.97 -10.47 -2.59
C LEU A 144 21.99 -10.12 -1.51
N LEU A 145 21.52 -9.71 -0.32
CA LEU A 145 22.40 -9.43 0.82
C LEU A 145 23.16 -10.67 1.28
N CYS A 146 22.50 -11.83 1.36
CA CYS A 146 23.15 -13.09 1.68
C CYS A 146 24.24 -13.45 0.66
N LEU A 147 23.96 -13.34 -0.65
CA LEU A 147 24.94 -13.61 -1.70
C LEU A 147 26.16 -12.68 -1.62
N LEU A 148 25.95 -11.39 -1.36
CA LEU A 148 27.04 -10.42 -1.19
C LEU A 148 27.88 -10.72 0.04
N LEU A 149 27.27 -11.14 1.15
CA LEU A 149 27.99 -11.56 2.36
C LEU A 149 28.80 -12.83 2.11
N CYS A 150 28.22 -13.83 1.44
CA CYS A 150 28.93 -15.05 1.04
C CYS A 150 30.12 -14.73 0.14
N ALA A 151 29.94 -13.89 -0.88
CA ALA A 151 31.02 -13.46 -1.77
C ALA A 151 32.11 -12.69 -1.01
N TYR A 152 31.73 -11.80 -0.09
CA TYR A 152 32.67 -11.07 0.75
C TYR A 152 33.48 -12.01 1.66
N ILE A 153 32.82 -12.95 2.33
CA ILE A 153 33.48 -13.96 3.17
C ILE A 153 34.41 -14.81 2.31
N TYR A 154 33.97 -15.24 1.13
CA TYR A 154 34.77 -16.03 0.20
C TYR A 154 36.05 -15.28 -0.22
N VAL A 155 35.93 -14.01 -0.63
CA VAL A 155 37.09 -13.18 -0.97
C VAL A 155 38.01 -12.99 0.23
N LYS A 156 37.45 -12.75 1.42
CA LYS A 156 38.22 -12.57 2.65
C LYS A 156 38.98 -13.85 3.03
N LEU A 157 38.33 -15.02 2.96
CA LEU A 157 38.94 -16.32 3.20
C LEU A 157 40.01 -16.64 2.16
N ARG A 158 39.78 -16.32 0.88
CA ARG A 158 40.77 -16.46 -0.18
C ARG A 158 42.01 -15.62 0.13
N ASN A 159 41.84 -14.35 0.49
CA ASN A 159 42.95 -13.47 0.87
C ASN A 159 43.73 -13.97 2.09
N LEU A 160 43.05 -14.60 3.06
CA LEU A 160 43.72 -15.22 4.21
C LEU A 160 44.50 -16.47 3.83
N ARG A 161 43.96 -17.33 2.95
CA ARG A 161 44.64 -18.55 2.48
C ARG A 161 45.90 -18.24 1.66
N PHE A 162 45.90 -17.15 0.88
CA PHE A 162 47.11 -16.70 0.16
C PHE A 162 48.18 -16.07 1.07
N ARG A 163 47.87 -15.80 2.34
CA ARG A 163 48.81 -15.26 3.33
C ARG A 163 49.37 -16.32 4.28
N ALA A 164 49.06 -17.59 4.05
CA ALA A 164 49.76 -18.68 4.73
C ALA A 164 51.24 -18.59 4.32
N PRO A 165 52.17 -18.37 5.28
CA PRO A 165 53.58 -18.29 4.96
C PRO A 165 54.03 -19.64 4.38
N PRO A 166 54.81 -19.66 3.28
CA PRO A 166 55.64 -20.82 3.02
C PRO A 166 56.65 -20.90 4.19
N ASP A 167 57.34 -22.03 4.34
CA ASP A 167 58.46 -22.19 5.28
C ASP A 167 58.05 -22.81 6.62
N ALA A 168 57.67 -24.09 6.57
CA ALA A 168 57.81 -25.02 7.68
C ALA A 168 58.62 -26.28 7.32
N ASP A 169 59.49 -26.18 6.31
CA ASP A 169 60.43 -27.24 5.93
C ASP A 169 61.84 -26.65 5.74
N THR A 170 62.49 -26.22 6.83
CA THR A 170 63.95 -26.07 6.83
C THR A 170 64.52 -26.80 8.05
N PRO A 171 65.27 -27.89 7.87
CA PRO A 171 65.86 -28.62 8.98
C PRO A 171 66.95 -27.78 9.65
N PRO A 172 67.14 -27.92 10.97
CA PRO A 172 68.14 -27.16 11.71
C PRO A 172 69.53 -27.70 11.39
N ASP A 173 70.24 -27.03 10.48
CA ASP A 173 71.66 -27.30 10.28
C ASP A 173 72.44 -26.80 11.49
N ALA A 174 72.73 -27.77 12.37
CA ALA A 174 73.72 -27.68 13.40
C ALA A 174 75.12 -27.51 12.78
N ARG A 175 75.77 -26.38 13.06
CA ARG A 175 77.23 -26.28 13.27
C ARG A 175 77.64 -24.85 13.63
N THR A 176 77.81 -24.61 14.93
CA THR A 176 78.60 -23.48 15.44
C THR A 176 79.91 -24.04 16.02
N PRO A 177 81.09 -23.68 15.51
CA PRO A 177 82.36 -24.12 16.11
C PRO A 177 82.65 -23.35 17.39
N MET A 178 83.10 -24.07 18.43
CA MET A 178 83.65 -23.49 19.66
C MET A 178 84.94 -22.73 19.36
N ILE A 179 85.03 -21.47 19.82
CA ILE A 179 86.27 -20.71 19.94
C ILE A 179 86.74 -20.83 21.40
N PRO A 180 87.99 -21.25 21.67
CA PRO A 180 88.48 -21.39 23.04
C PRO A 180 88.83 -20.01 23.63
N ALA A 181 88.51 -19.87 24.93
CA ALA A 181 88.88 -18.73 25.75
C ALA A 181 90.41 -18.60 25.85
N ASN A 182 90.94 -17.40 25.59
CA ASN A 182 92.30 -17.05 25.94
C ASN A 182 92.27 -16.05 27.10
N ASN A 183 92.76 -16.50 28.25
CA ASN A 183 93.02 -15.68 29.43
C ASN A 183 94.27 -14.85 29.19
N THR A 184 94.23 -13.56 29.52
CA THR A 184 95.46 -12.81 29.81
C THR A 184 95.20 -11.84 30.96
N ASN A 185 96.16 -11.84 31.88
CA ASN A 185 96.25 -11.18 33.18
C ASN A 185 95.87 -9.69 33.22
#